data_AF-A0A142XGP2-F1
#
_entry.id   AF-A0A142XGP2-F1
#
_cell.length_a   1.000
_cell.length_b   1.000
_cell.length_c   1.000
_cell.angle_alpha   90.00
_cell.angle_beta   90.00
_cell.angle_gamma   90.00
#
_symmetry.space_group_name_H-M   'P 1'
#
loop_
_entity.id
_entity.type
_entity.pdbx_description
1 polymer ?
#
loop_
_entity_poly.entity_id
_entity_poly.type
_entity_poly.pdbx_seq_one_letter_code
_entity_poly.pdbx_strand_id
1 'polypeptide(L)'
;MAALKFVEVTDRDQGGMHTSISQEEGQSDGAYLLEGADDATPPAVSAVAQAFDTLLGGVSNLEPDLVNSGVAHAGKVVRALPPVHPFRPEMSVAAVSDMCGIGQHVNGTALNVFGLVPITSQFPHYTKYLYKVKFTKRPYFLLPNEKIGTYNGTYFKPDGSSVSFVYADEWRRFTNTTYTPLPDTVSATEPAGAMTFRTESGGTPNGFNFNGSPYMSLQNGMLETSWYQVPARYAMDFTIGGTTYKSYLNRFVGTVNQNDITIGGRLCKAGSLLFLGASPIPGPYMPASPKIQKLLGALAVGLDQSLMANFKLRWIHTGREATDVPNSSNALLTNKNWIAAGHNLQPNYATRKFAYVVGQGPTDADKAPCYESFPHELFFTDPLLQQPAGPI
;
A
#
# COMPACT_ATOMS: atom_id res chain seq x y z
N MET A 1 -18.31 9.57 -26.25
CA MET A 1 -16.94 9.00 -26.32
C MET A 1 -16.94 7.97 -27.43
N ALA A 2 -16.05 8.08 -28.42
CA ALA A 2 -15.86 7.01 -29.39
C ALA A 2 -15.31 5.79 -28.65
N ALA A 3 -15.93 4.62 -28.82
CA ALA A 3 -15.43 3.39 -28.22
C ALA A 3 -14.10 3.04 -28.88
N LEU A 4 -13.02 2.97 -28.09
CA LEU A 4 -11.73 2.46 -28.55
C LEU A 4 -11.93 1.03 -29.05
N LYS A 5 -11.90 0.83 -30.37
CA LYS A 5 -12.04 -0.49 -30.98
C LYS A 5 -10.65 -1.08 -31.14
N PHE A 6 -10.18 -1.78 -30.10
CA PHE A 6 -8.97 -2.58 -30.20
C PHE A 6 -9.27 -3.81 -31.05
N VAL A 7 -8.79 -3.82 -32.29
CA VAL A 7 -8.81 -5.01 -33.15
C VAL A 7 -7.46 -5.68 -33.01
N GLU A 8 -7.43 -6.93 -32.57
CA GLU A 8 -6.22 -7.74 -32.57
C GLU A 8 -5.81 -8.01 -34.02
N VAL A 9 -4.57 -7.66 -34.38
CA VAL A 9 -4.06 -7.88 -35.73
C VAL A 9 -3.58 -9.33 -35.83
N THR A 10 -4.48 -10.20 -36.31
CA THR A 10 -4.11 -11.51 -36.88
C THR A 10 -3.50 -11.24 -38.26
N ASP A 11 -2.41 -11.91 -38.59
CA ASP A 11 -1.58 -11.57 -39.75
C ASP A 11 -2.37 -11.38 -41.06
N ARG A 12 -1.88 -10.47 -41.91
CA ARG A 12 -2.47 -10.19 -43.23
C ARG A 12 -2.48 -11.49 -44.04
N ASP A 13 -3.67 -11.87 -44.49
CA ASP A 13 -3.99 -12.94 -45.47
C ASP A 13 -4.27 -14.36 -44.96
N GLN A 14 -4.10 -14.69 -43.68
CA GLN A 14 -4.61 -15.96 -43.13
C GLN A 14 -5.11 -15.73 -41.72
N GLY A 15 -6.43 -15.86 -41.50
CA GLY A 15 -7.11 -15.62 -40.22
C GLY A 15 -6.68 -16.56 -39.09
N GLY A 16 -5.43 -16.42 -38.65
CA GLY A 16 -4.80 -17.17 -37.57
C GLY A 16 -4.25 -16.21 -36.52
N MET A 17 -4.58 -16.48 -35.27
CA MET A 17 -4.06 -15.77 -34.10
C MET A 17 -2.59 -16.13 -33.90
N HIS A 18 -1.70 -15.12 -33.86
CA HIS A 18 -0.28 -15.33 -33.61
C HIS A 18 0.08 -14.88 -32.18
N THR A 19 -0.39 -15.61 -31.16
CA THR A 19 0.15 -15.46 -29.80
C THR A 19 1.46 -16.24 -29.72
N SER A 20 2.61 -15.57 -29.82
CA SER A 20 3.88 -16.20 -29.43
C SER A 20 3.94 -16.25 -27.90
N ILE A 21 3.40 -17.31 -27.32
CA ILE A 21 3.44 -17.56 -25.89
C ILE A 21 4.78 -18.24 -25.58
N SER A 22 5.71 -17.51 -24.97
CA SER A 22 6.85 -18.15 -24.33
C SER A 22 6.36 -18.84 -23.06
N GLN A 23 6.20 -20.16 -23.09
CA GLN A 23 5.80 -20.95 -21.92
C GLN A 23 6.83 -20.87 -20.79
N GLU A 24 8.10 -20.60 -21.12
CA GLU A 24 9.21 -20.53 -20.17
C GLU A 24 9.25 -19.19 -19.41
N GLU A 25 8.84 -18.08 -20.04
CA GLU A 25 8.97 -16.74 -19.43
C GLU A 25 7.68 -16.18 -18.84
N GLY A 26 6.52 -16.80 -19.10
CA GLY A 26 5.22 -16.32 -18.60
C GLY A 26 4.83 -14.96 -19.17
N GLN A 27 5.25 -14.69 -20.41
CA GLN A 27 5.00 -13.46 -21.15
C GLN A 27 4.33 -13.78 -22.49
N SER A 28 3.48 -12.87 -22.96
CA SER A 28 2.85 -12.95 -24.28
C SER A 28 2.83 -11.57 -24.91
N ASP A 29 3.02 -11.49 -26.21
CA ASP A 29 2.87 -10.24 -26.96
C ASP A 29 1.57 -10.27 -27.77
N GLY A 30 0.94 -9.12 -27.90
CA GLY A 30 -0.25 -8.91 -28.72
C GLY A 30 -0.15 -7.61 -29.50
N ALA A 31 -0.81 -7.53 -30.64
CA ALA A 31 -0.82 -6.34 -31.49
C ALA A 31 -2.26 -5.82 -31.62
N TYR A 32 -2.49 -4.58 -31.22
CA TYR A 32 -3.81 -3.96 -31.23
C TYR A 32 -3.84 -2.70 -32.07
N LEU A 33 -4.91 -2.53 -32.83
CA LEU A 33 -5.11 -1.38 -33.69
C LEU A 33 -6.01 -0.34 -33.02
N LEU A 34 -5.62 0.92 -33.08
CA LEU A 34 -6.46 2.08 -32.83
C LEU A 34 -6.78 2.75 -34.17
N GLU A 35 -8.06 2.80 -34.52
CA GLU A 35 -8.56 3.41 -35.75
C GLU A 35 -9.25 4.74 -35.46
N GLY A 36 -9.15 5.67 -36.42
CA GLY A 36 -9.97 6.87 -36.43
C GLY A 36 -11.45 6.59 -36.69
N ALA A 37 -12.24 7.65 -36.81
CA ALA A 37 -13.68 7.53 -37.06
C ALA A 37 -13.99 6.87 -38.42
N ASP A 38 -13.08 7.04 -39.38
CA ASP A 38 -13.10 6.47 -40.72
C ASP A 38 -11.65 6.30 -41.23
N ASP A 39 -11.49 5.72 -42.42
CA ASP A 39 -10.17 5.44 -43.02
C ASP A 39 -9.41 6.71 -43.47
N ALA A 40 -10.04 7.90 -43.43
CA ALA A 40 -9.44 9.16 -43.85
C ALA A 40 -9.13 10.12 -42.67
N THR A 41 -9.72 9.88 -41.51
CA THR A 41 -9.68 10.79 -40.37
C THR A 41 -8.87 10.20 -39.23
N PRO A 42 -7.68 10.75 -38.90
CA PRO A 42 -6.92 10.32 -37.73
C PRO A 42 -7.71 10.39 -36.42
N PRO A 43 -7.51 9.44 -35.49
CA PRO A 43 -8.07 9.52 -34.14
C PRO A 43 -7.56 10.79 -33.44
N ALA A 44 -8.36 11.47 -32.62
CA ALA A 44 -7.88 12.66 -31.91
C ALA A 44 -6.61 12.36 -31.08
N VAL A 45 -5.66 13.30 -31.00
CA VAL A 45 -4.41 13.10 -30.22
C VAL A 45 -4.69 12.75 -28.76
N SER A 46 -5.74 13.32 -28.17
CA SER A 46 -6.21 12.97 -26.82
C SER A 46 -6.71 11.53 -26.72
N ALA A 47 -7.30 10.97 -27.78
CA ALA A 47 -7.72 9.57 -27.82
C ALA A 47 -6.53 8.61 -27.95
N VAL A 48 -5.50 8.99 -28.71
CA VAL A 48 -4.22 8.23 -28.81
C VAL A 48 -3.53 8.16 -27.44
N ALA A 49 -3.45 9.30 -26.73
CA ALA A 49 -2.91 9.34 -25.37
C ALA A 49 -3.77 8.54 -24.38
N GLN A 50 -5.10 8.70 -24.44
CA GLN A 50 -6.03 7.98 -23.57
C GLN A 50 -5.98 6.45 -23.80
N ALA A 51 -5.78 6.00 -25.05
CA ALA A 51 -5.62 4.58 -25.37
C ALA A 51 -4.36 4.00 -24.69
N PHE A 52 -3.25 4.73 -24.72
CA PHE A 52 -2.02 4.33 -24.03
C PHE A 52 -2.23 4.20 -22.52
N ASP A 53 -2.89 5.19 -21.91
CA ASP A 53 -3.20 5.19 -20.47
C ASP A 53 -4.16 4.05 -20.08
N THR A 54 -5.14 3.78 -20.94
CA THR A 54 -6.12 2.71 -20.71
C THR A 54 -5.47 1.33 -20.78
N LEU A 55 -4.53 1.13 -21.72
CA LEU A 55 -3.81 -0.13 -21.87
C LEU A 55 -2.94 -0.44 -20.65
N LEU A 56 -2.23 0.55 -20.12
CA LEU A 56 -1.31 0.33 -19.00
C LEU A 56 -2.00 0.34 -17.63
N GLY A 57 -3.21 0.90 -17.57
CA GLY A 57 -3.89 1.20 -16.32
C GLY A 57 -3.13 2.26 -15.51
N GLY A 58 -3.54 2.48 -14.27
CA GLY A 58 -2.84 3.43 -13.41
C GLY A 58 -3.65 3.87 -12.20
N VAL A 59 -3.10 4.82 -11.44
CA VAL A 59 -3.80 5.46 -10.32
C VAL A 59 -4.50 6.72 -10.83
N SER A 60 -5.79 6.87 -10.55
CA SER A 60 -6.56 8.04 -11.00
C SER A 60 -6.52 9.19 -9.99
N ASN A 61 -6.45 8.91 -8.69
CA ASN A 61 -6.37 9.90 -7.61
C ASN A 61 -4.92 10.24 -7.20
N LEU A 62 -4.10 10.56 -8.19
CA LEU A 62 -2.71 10.99 -7.99
C LEU A 62 -2.60 12.32 -7.25
N GLU A 63 -3.59 13.20 -7.43
CA GLU A 63 -3.62 14.48 -6.75
C GLU A 63 -4.19 14.35 -5.33
N PRO A 64 -3.69 15.16 -4.39
CA PRO A 64 -4.27 15.27 -3.07
C PRO A 64 -5.61 16.02 -3.17
N ASP A 65 -6.71 15.28 -3.35
CA ASP A 65 -8.01 15.85 -3.04
C ASP A 65 -8.13 15.91 -1.51
N LEU A 66 -8.16 17.12 -0.96
CA LEU A 66 -8.72 17.34 0.38
C LEU A 66 -10.20 16.99 0.27
N VAL A 67 -10.53 15.70 0.46
CA VAL A 67 -11.90 15.22 0.36
C VAL A 67 -12.68 15.74 1.59
N ASN A 68 -13.16 16.98 1.51
CA ASN A 68 -14.12 17.58 2.44
C ASN A 68 -15.54 16.99 2.28
N SER A 69 -15.74 16.03 1.38
CA SER A 69 -17.03 15.35 1.16
C SER A 69 -16.93 13.90 1.66
N GLY A 70 -17.38 13.70 2.90
CA GLY A 70 -17.09 12.57 3.77
C GLY A 70 -17.14 11.17 3.17
N VAL A 71 -16.36 10.26 3.77
CA VAL A 71 -16.38 8.78 3.64
C VAL A 71 -16.19 8.24 2.21
N ALA A 72 -16.31 9.06 1.16
CA ALA A 72 -16.16 8.65 -0.23
C ALA A 72 -14.76 8.08 -0.41
N HIS A 73 -14.73 6.75 -0.53
CA HIS A 73 -13.54 5.94 -0.78
C HIS A 73 -12.62 5.65 0.41
N ALA A 74 -12.89 6.13 1.63
CA ALA A 74 -12.15 5.79 2.86
C ALA A 74 -10.59 5.79 2.71
N GLY A 75 -10.06 6.77 1.97
CA GLY A 75 -8.62 6.92 1.73
C GLY A 75 -7.99 5.81 0.87
N LYS A 76 -8.81 5.09 0.08
CA LYS A 76 -8.34 4.06 -0.86
C LYS A 76 -7.63 4.68 -2.07
N VAL A 77 -6.72 3.94 -2.66
CA VAL A 77 -6.02 4.33 -3.89
C VAL A 77 -6.88 3.93 -5.10
N VAL A 78 -7.45 4.90 -5.81
CA VAL A 78 -8.33 4.63 -6.95
C VAL A 78 -7.49 4.24 -8.16
N ARG A 79 -7.67 2.99 -8.62
CA ARG A 79 -6.89 2.43 -9.74
C ARG A 79 -7.77 2.08 -10.94
N ALA A 80 -7.29 2.37 -12.14
CA ALA A 80 -7.75 1.76 -13.38
C ALA A 80 -6.92 0.49 -13.62
N LEU A 81 -7.59 -0.65 -13.76
CA LEU A 81 -6.91 -1.91 -13.97
C LEU A 81 -6.45 -2.03 -15.43
N PRO A 82 -5.25 -2.57 -15.68
CA PRO A 82 -4.84 -2.92 -17.04
C PRO A 82 -5.76 -4.01 -17.60
N PRO A 83 -6.03 -4.02 -18.92
CA PRO A 83 -6.73 -5.11 -19.57
C PRO A 83 -6.01 -6.45 -19.37
N VAL A 84 -6.79 -7.53 -19.38
CA VAL A 84 -6.28 -8.90 -19.29
C VAL A 84 -6.14 -9.52 -20.68
N HIS A 85 -5.24 -10.48 -20.81
CA HIS A 85 -5.10 -11.23 -22.05
C HIS A 85 -6.37 -12.06 -22.31
N PRO A 86 -6.95 -12.03 -23.53
CA PRO A 86 -8.26 -12.63 -23.81
C PRO A 86 -8.33 -14.14 -23.52
N PHE A 87 -7.23 -14.87 -23.74
CA PHE A 87 -7.15 -16.33 -23.51
C PHE A 87 -6.39 -16.73 -22.24
N ARG A 88 -5.76 -15.77 -21.55
CA ARG A 88 -4.92 -16.00 -20.36
C ARG A 88 -5.27 -14.97 -19.29
N PRO A 89 -6.39 -15.15 -18.57
CA PRO A 89 -6.86 -14.18 -17.58
C PRO A 89 -5.85 -13.89 -16.47
N GLU A 90 -4.88 -14.78 -16.26
CA GLU A 90 -3.77 -14.62 -15.32
C GLU A 90 -2.69 -13.62 -15.80
N MET A 91 -2.74 -13.18 -17.05
CA MET A 91 -1.82 -12.20 -17.64
C MET A 91 -2.53 -10.87 -17.88
N SER A 92 -1.86 -9.79 -17.52
CA SER A 92 -2.34 -8.42 -17.72
C SER A 92 -1.35 -7.61 -18.54
N VAL A 93 -1.82 -6.56 -19.20
CA VAL A 93 -0.93 -5.63 -19.89
C VAL A 93 0.08 -5.06 -18.91
N ALA A 94 1.36 -5.16 -19.26
CA ALA A 94 2.48 -4.71 -18.45
C ALA A 94 3.24 -3.55 -19.10
N ALA A 95 3.35 -3.56 -20.43
CA ALA A 95 4.01 -2.52 -21.20
C ALA A 95 3.42 -2.40 -22.60
N VAL A 96 3.49 -1.21 -23.17
CA VAL A 96 3.37 -1.01 -24.62
C VAL A 96 4.80 -1.00 -25.15
N SER A 97 5.18 -2.03 -25.89
CA SER A 97 6.56 -2.22 -26.37
C SER A 97 6.86 -1.37 -27.61
N ASP A 98 5.85 -1.08 -28.41
CA ASP A 98 5.98 -0.31 -29.64
C ASP A 98 4.65 0.39 -29.98
N MET A 99 4.74 1.56 -30.61
CA MET A 99 3.60 2.28 -31.16
C MET A 99 3.98 2.78 -32.56
N CYS A 100 3.32 2.26 -33.58
CA CYS A 100 3.60 2.58 -34.98
C CYS A 100 2.39 3.18 -35.66
N GLY A 101 2.56 4.32 -36.34
CA GLY A 101 1.53 4.91 -37.20
C GLY A 101 1.39 4.15 -38.51
N ILE A 102 0.17 3.82 -38.90
CA ILE A 102 -0.16 3.09 -40.13
C ILE A 102 -1.21 3.86 -40.93
N GLY A 103 -1.03 3.88 -42.26
CA GLY A 103 -1.98 4.49 -43.20
C GLY A 103 -1.56 5.89 -43.63
N GLN A 104 -2.55 6.70 -44.02
CA GLN A 104 -2.29 8.08 -44.43
C GLN A 104 -1.90 8.90 -43.20
N HIS A 105 -1.01 9.87 -43.40
CA HIS A 105 -0.66 10.83 -42.36
C HIS A 105 -1.08 12.22 -42.78
N VAL A 106 -1.49 13.01 -41.80
CA VAL A 106 -1.61 14.46 -41.92
C VAL A 106 -0.57 15.08 -41.01
N ASN A 107 0.01 16.20 -41.42
CA ASN A 107 0.88 16.95 -40.52
C ASN A 107 0.02 17.52 -39.39
N GLY A 108 0.25 17.02 -38.18
CA GLY A 108 -0.39 17.56 -36.98
C GLY A 108 0.05 18.99 -36.74
N THR A 109 -0.82 19.76 -36.07
CA THR A 109 -0.46 21.08 -35.56
C THR A 109 0.61 20.94 -34.48
N ALA A 110 1.52 21.91 -34.37
CA ALA A 110 2.49 21.97 -33.28
C ALA A 110 1.76 21.88 -31.93
N LEU A 111 2.02 20.81 -31.18
CA LEU A 111 1.50 20.62 -29.84
C LEU A 111 2.64 20.86 -28.86
N ASN A 112 2.51 21.90 -28.03
CA ASN A 112 3.33 22.01 -26.82
C ASN A 112 2.82 20.97 -25.83
N VAL A 113 3.51 19.84 -25.76
CA VAL A 113 3.23 18.81 -24.77
C VAL A 113 4.07 19.14 -23.53
N PHE A 114 3.41 19.32 -22.38
CA PHE A 114 4.08 19.61 -21.11
C PHE A 114 4.88 20.92 -21.06
N GLY A 115 4.58 21.91 -21.92
CA GLY A 115 5.38 23.15 -22.00
C GLY A 115 6.77 22.97 -22.62
N LEU A 116 7.08 21.75 -23.08
CA LEU A 116 8.26 21.44 -23.86
C LEU A 116 7.92 21.58 -25.34
N VAL A 117 8.85 22.19 -26.08
CA VAL A 117 8.77 22.23 -27.53
C VAL A 117 9.20 20.84 -28.02
N PRO A 118 8.33 20.09 -28.72
CA PRO A 118 8.72 18.81 -29.31
C PRO A 118 9.89 19.01 -30.28
N ILE A 119 10.74 17.98 -30.42
CA ILE A 119 11.92 18.00 -31.31
C ILE A 119 11.52 18.39 -32.74
N THR A 120 10.31 18.03 -33.17
CA THR A 120 9.72 18.47 -34.44
C THR A 120 8.50 19.35 -34.19
N SER A 121 8.43 20.49 -34.90
CA SER A 121 7.28 21.41 -34.86
C SER A 121 6.01 20.81 -35.47
N GLN A 122 6.13 19.70 -36.19
CA GLN A 122 5.03 18.93 -36.77
C GLN A 122 5.22 17.46 -36.40
N PHE A 123 4.19 16.85 -35.82
CA PHE A 123 4.15 15.41 -35.59
C PHE A 123 3.26 14.78 -36.68
N PRO A 124 3.75 13.81 -37.46
CA PRO A 124 2.91 13.12 -38.43
C PRO A 124 1.83 12.33 -37.69
N HIS A 125 0.57 12.66 -37.98
CA HIS A 125 -0.59 12.08 -37.32
C HIS A 125 -1.27 11.11 -38.27
N TYR A 126 -1.30 9.82 -37.91
CA TYR A 126 -1.69 8.74 -38.79
C TYR A 126 -3.17 8.36 -38.62
N THR A 127 -3.80 7.88 -39.69
CA THR A 127 -5.19 7.40 -39.66
C THR A 127 -5.40 6.19 -38.75
N LYS A 128 -4.35 5.38 -38.53
CA LYS A 128 -4.37 4.21 -37.65
C LYS A 128 -3.07 4.13 -36.84
N TYR A 129 -3.13 3.58 -35.64
CA TYR A 129 -1.97 3.32 -34.78
C TYR A 129 -1.96 1.85 -34.35
N LEU A 130 -0.84 1.17 -34.57
CA LEU A 130 -0.60 -0.19 -34.10
C LEU A 130 0.18 -0.13 -32.79
N TYR A 131 -0.40 -0.71 -31.74
CA TYR A 131 0.22 -0.88 -30.44
C TYR A 131 0.66 -2.32 -30.28
N LYS A 132 1.96 -2.54 -30.09
CA LYS A 132 2.47 -3.82 -29.59
C LYS A 132 2.43 -3.77 -28.07
N VAL A 133 1.76 -4.74 -27.49
CA VAL A 133 1.44 -4.78 -26.07
C VAL A 133 1.99 -6.07 -25.50
N LYS A 134 2.73 -5.93 -24.40
CA LYS A 134 3.32 -7.04 -23.66
C LYS A 134 2.45 -7.38 -22.46
N PHE A 135 2.04 -8.63 -22.36
CA PHE A 135 1.30 -9.22 -21.25
C PHE A 135 2.25 -10.00 -20.36
N THR A 136 2.11 -9.79 -19.05
CA THR A 136 2.86 -10.56 -18.05
C THR A 136 1.98 -10.93 -16.86
N LYS A 137 2.39 -12.00 -16.16
CA LYS A 137 1.82 -12.32 -14.84
C LYS A 137 2.30 -11.29 -13.82
N ARG A 138 1.38 -10.79 -12.98
CA ARG A 138 1.73 -9.89 -11.87
C ARG A 138 1.89 -10.69 -10.57
N PRO A 139 2.79 -10.28 -9.67
CA PRO A 139 3.02 -10.98 -8.41
C PRO A 139 1.95 -10.69 -7.34
N TYR A 140 0.86 -10.00 -7.70
CA TYR A 140 -0.21 -9.57 -6.81
C TYR A 140 -1.57 -9.60 -7.50
N PHE A 141 -2.64 -9.65 -6.71
CA PHE A 141 -4.01 -9.61 -7.22
C PHE A 141 -4.40 -8.22 -7.72
N LEU A 142 -4.96 -8.18 -8.93
CA LEU A 142 -5.60 -7.00 -9.51
C LEU A 142 -7.09 -7.01 -9.14
N LEU A 143 -7.44 -6.28 -8.08
CA LEU A 143 -8.83 -6.14 -7.63
C LEU A 143 -9.36 -4.74 -7.94
N PRO A 144 -10.56 -4.63 -8.55
CA PRO A 144 -11.13 -3.34 -8.90
C PRO A 144 -11.66 -2.62 -7.65
N ASN A 145 -11.85 -1.31 -7.74
CA ASN A 145 -12.11 -0.43 -6.59
C ASN A 145 -13.41 -0.74 -5.85
N GLU A 146 -14.39 -1.34 -6.53
CA GLU A 146 -15.68 -1.76 -6.02
C GLU A 146 -15.64 -3.07 -5.23
N LYS A 147 -14.54 -3.84 -5.35
CA LYS A 147 -14.35 -5.09 -4.58
C LYS A 147 -13.59 -4.88 -3.27
N ILE A 148 -13.14 -3.66 -3.00
CA ILE A 148 -12.48 -3.30 -1.74
C ILE A 148 -13.51 -2.70 -0.79
N GLY A 149 -13.72 -3.39 0.32
CA GLY A 149 -14.58 -2.94 1.40
C GLY A 149 -14.00 -1.70 2.10
N THR A 150 -14.90 -0.83 2.53
CA THR A 150 -14.60 0.33 3.37
C THR A 150 -15.25 0.12 4.73
N TYR A 151 -14.51 0.38 5.80
CA TYR A 151 -14.95 0.09 7.16
C TYR A 151 -14.70 1.29 8.07
N ASN A 152 -15.42 1.30 9.18
CA ASN A 152 -15.21 2.25 10.27
C ASN A 152 -14.54 1.50 11.43
N GLY A 153 -13.55 2.13 12.03
CA GLY A 153 -12.85 1.63 13.21
C GLY A 153 -12.86 2.67 14.32
N THR A 154 -12.45 2.25 15.51
CA THR A 154 -12.12 3.14 16.62
C THR A 154 -10.73 2.77 17.10
N TYR A 155 -9.88 3.78 17.27
CA TYR A 155 -8.56 3.60 17.87
C TYR A 155 -8.44 4.43 19.14
N PHE A 156 -7.56 4.03 20.04
CA PHE A 156 -7.33 4.74 21.29
C PHE A 156 -5.95 5.36 21.28
N LYS A 157 -5.89 6.66 21.58
CA LYS A 157 -4.64 7.41 21.67
C LYS A 157 -3.86 7.02 22.94
N PRO A 158 -2.57 7.42 23.04
CA PRO A 158 -1.78 7.22 24.26
C PRO A 158 -2.38 7.84 25.52
N ASP A 159 -3.26 8.83 25.41
CA ASP A 159 -4.00 9.43 26.53
C ASP A 159 -5.29 8.66 26.91
N GLY A 160 -5.60 7.55 26.22
CA GLY A 160 -6.80 6.75 26.42
C GLY A 160 -8.05 7.25 25.71
N SER A 161 -8.00 8.42 25.05
CA SER A 161 -9.14 8.95 24.30
C SER A 161 -9.43 8.11 23.05
N SER A 162 -10.71 7.85 22.79
CA SER A 162 -11.16 7.12 21.61
C SER A 162 -11.34 8.05 20.42
N VAL A 163 -10.91 7.59 19.24
CA VAL A 163 -10.97 8.34 17.99
C VAL A 163 -11.50 7.43 16.89
N SER A 164 -12.59 7.83 16.26
CA SER A 164 -13.16 7.11 15.12
C SER A 164 -12.34 7.38 13.86
N PHE A 165 -12.09 6.33 13.08
CA PHE A 165 -11.40 6.42 11.79
C PHE A 165 -12.11 5.57 10.73
N VAL A 166 -11.84 5.87 9.47
CA VAL A 166 -12.30 5.08 8.32
C VAL A 166 -11.10 4.59 7.53
N TYR A 167 -11.22 3.39 6.98
CA TYR A 167 -10.17 2.77 6.19
C TYR A 167 -10.76 1.88 5.09
N ALA A 168 -9.91 1.53 4.13
CA ALA A 168 -10.19 0.53 3.10
C ALA A 168 -9.21 -0.63 3.23
N ASP A 169 -9.64 -1.85 2.89
CA ASP A 169 -8.79 -3.06 2.90
C ASP A 169 -7.77 -3.08 1.74
N GLU A 170 -7.00 -2.00 1.58
CA GLU A 170 -5.99 -1.84 0.52
C GLU A 170 -4.91 -2.92 0.58
N TRP A 171 -4.62 -3.49 1.76
CA TRP A 171 -3.67 -4.59 1.91
C TRP A 171 -4.11 -5.90 1.25
N ARG A 172 -5.36 -6.00 0.77
CA ARG A 172 -5.86 -7.18 0.03
C ARG A 172 -5.60 -7.12 -1.47
N ARG A 173 -5.11 -5.98 -2.00
CA ARG A 173 -4.89 -5.79 -3.43
C ARG A 173 -3.56 -5.09 -3.69
N PHE A 174 -2.99 -5.32 -4.86
CA PHE A 174 -1.69 -4.71 -5.21
C PHE A 174 -0.63 -4.93 -4.11
N THR A 175 -0.75 -6.05 -3.39
CA THR A 175 0.14 -6.45 -2.32
C THR A 175 0.64 -7.86 -2.55
N ASN A 176 1.88 -8.10 -2.15
CA ASN A 176 2.45 -9.43 -2.01
C ASN A 176 3.10 -9.54 -0.63
N THR A 177 2.75 -10.59 0.11
CA THR A 177 3.20 -10.77 1.49
C THR A 177 4.10 -12.00 1.60
N THR A 178 5.25 -11.83 2.23
CA THR A 178 6.18 -12.91 2.56
C THR A 178 6.32 -13.03 4.07
N TYR A 179 6.59 -14.25 4.54
CA TYR A 179 6.83 -14.54 5.95
C TYR A 179 8.13 -15.32 6.10
N THR A 180 9.07 -14.77 6.86
CA THR A 180 10.37 -15.37 7.12
C THR A 180 10.51 -15.59 8.62
N PRO A 181 10.64 -16.83 9.12
CA PRO A 181 10.91 -17.10 10.53
C PRO A 181 12.16 -16.35 10.99
N LEU A 182 12.10 -15.70 12.16
CA LEU A 182 13.19 -14.93 12.71
C LEU A 182 13.57 -15.51 14.09
N PRO A 183 14.80 -16.05 14.26
CA PRO A 183 15.29 -16.44 15.57
C PRO A 183 15.60 -15.17 16.36
N ASP A 184 14.61 -14.68 17.11
CA ASP A 184 14.75 -13.51 17.96
C ASP A 184 15.10 -13.93 19.39
N THR A 185 15.88 -13.10 20.08
CA THR A 185 16.31 -13.31 21.47
C THR A 185 15.95 -12.09 22.30
N VAL A 186 15.42 -12.31 23.49
CA VAL A 186 15.16 -11.23 24.46
C VAL A 186 16.31 -11.20 25.46
N SER A 187 16.92 -10.03 25.64
CA SER A 187 17.85 -9.73 26.73
C SER A 187 17.34 -8.51 27.50
N ALA A 188 17.52 -8.51 28.82
CA ALA A 188 17.04 -7.46 29.71
C ALA A 188 18.19 -6.53 30.15
N THR A 189 19.06 -6.11 29.22
CA THR A 189 20.29 -5.38 29.55
C THR A 189 20.17 -3.86 29.30
N GLU A 190 19.56 -3.16 30.27
CA GLU A 190 19.66 -1.71 30.62
C GLU A 190 19.26 -0.57 29.64
N PRO A 191 18.76 0.60 30.13
CA PRO A 191 18.48 1.00 31.53
C PRO A 191 17.02 0.74 31.97
N ALA A 192 16.26 -0.09 31.25
CA ALA A 192 14.91 -0.54 31.61
C ALA A 192 14.88 -1.64 32.70
N GLY A 193 15.70 -1.48 33.75
CA GLY A 193 15.73 -2.37 34.89
C GLY A 193 14.36 -2.48 35.54
N ALA A 194 13.84 -3.71 35.62
CA ALA A 194 12.62 -4.14 36.29
C ALA A 194 11.29 -3.84 35.57
N MET A 195 11.14 -4.36 34.33
CA MET A 195 9.80 -4.75 33.88
C MET A 195 9.17 -5.69 34.92
N THR A 196 7.90 -5.52 35.24
CA THR A 196 7.20 -6.37 36.22
C THR A 196 6.14 -7.19 35.51
N PHE A 197 6.07 -8.47 35.82
CA PHE A 197 4.99 -9.31 35.34
C PHE A 197 3.66 -8.94 36.00
N ARG A 198 2.59 -8.96 35.21
CA ARG A 198 1.22 -8.70 35.65
C ARG A 198 0.30 -9.80 35.15
N THR A 199 -0.59 -10.25 36.03
CA THR A 199 -1.63 -11.24 35.74
C THR A 199 -2.97 -10.71 36.24
N GLU A 200 -4.07 -11.22 35.69
CA GLU A 200 -5.40 -10.83 36.13
C GLU A 200 -5.73 -11.43 37.50
N SER A 201 -5.39 -12.70 37.69
CA SER A 201 -5.67 -13.42 38.95
C SER A 201 -4.86 -12.92 40.15
N GLY A 202 -3.78 -12.16 39.91
CA GLY A 202 -2.78 -11.83 40.91
C GLY A 202 -1.86 -12.99 41.30
N GLY A 203 -2.03 -14.18 40.70
CA GLY A 203 -1.17 -15.34 40.89
C GLY A 203 0.21 -15.18 40.25
N THR A 204 1.15 -16.05 40.63
CA THR A 204 2.50 -16.09 40.07
C THR A 204 2.48 -16.07 38.52
N PRO A 205 3.20 -15.15 37.83
CA PRO A 205 4.26 -14.27 38.35
C PRO A 205 3.90 -12.83 38.70
N ASN A 206 2.65 -12.48 38.99
CA ASN A 206 2.27 -11.10 39.28
C ASN A 206 3.20 -10.44 40.32
N GLY A 207 3.71 -9.25 39.98
CA GLY A 207 4.60 -8.48 40.85
C GLY A 207 6.07 -8.93 40.82
N PHE A 208 6.40 -10.04 40.17
CA PHE A 208 7.81 -10.43 40.00
C PHE A 208 8.47 -9.62 38.90
N ASN A 209 9.71 -9.23 39.16
CA ASN A 209 10.54 -8.56 38.17
C ASN A 209 10.97 -9.55 37.09
N PHE A 210 10.92 -9.10 35.85
CA PHE A 210 11.57 -9.73 34.73
C PHE A 210 13.07 -9.42 34.82
N ASN A 211 13.82 -10.36 35.39
CA ASN A 211 15.27 -10.31 35.43
C ASN A 211 15.82 -11.17 34.27
N GLY A 212 16.63 -10.58 33.36
CA GLY A 212 17.38 -11.34 32.35
C GLY A 212 18.40 -12.27 33.02
N SER A 213 18.87 -13.39 32.46
CA SER A 213 19.05 -13.76 31.05
C SER A 213 19.09 -15.29 30.89
N PRO A 214 18.04 -15.90 30.35
CA PRO A 214 18.21 -17.11 29.53
C PRO A 214 17.94 -16.82 28.04
N TYR A 215 18.88 -17.20 27.19
CA TYR A 215 18.71 -17.23 25.73
C TYR A 215 17.57 -18.19 25.37
N MET A 216 16.41 -17.65 25.02
CA MET A 216 15.29 -18.43 24.50
C MET A 216 14.94 -17.91 23.10
N SER A 217 14.87 -18.84 22.14
CA SER A 217 14.35 -18.52 20.81
C SER A 217 12.86 -18.23 20.93
N LEU A 218 12.46 -17.06 20.47
CA LEU A 218 11.05 -16.68 20.38
C LEU A 218 10.52 -17.07 19.01
N GLN A 219 9.27 -17.53 18.96
CA GLN A 219 8.57 -17.84 17.72
C GLN A 219 8.12 -16.55 17.03
N ASN A 220 9.10 -15.75 16.62
CA ASN A 220 8.91 -14.53 15.87
C ASN A 220 9.13 -14.81 14.37
N GLY A 221 8.56 -13.96 13.53
CA GLY A 221 8.83 -13.98 12.10
C GLY A 221 8.72 -12.58 11.52
N MET A 222 9.53 -12.31 10.51
CA MET A 222 9.41 -11.11 9.70
C MET A 222 8.25 -11.30 8.72
N LEU A 223 7.24 -10.46 8.84
CA LEU A 223 6.18 -10.32 7.85
C LEU A 223 6.53 -9.10 6.98
N GLU A 224 6.76 -9.32 5.70
CA GLU A 224 7.00 -8.22 4.75
C GLU A 224 5.83 -8.15 3.77
N THR A 225 5.24 -6.97 3.61
CA THR A 225 4.23 -6.73 2.56
C THR A 225 4.76 -5.70 1.58
N SER A 226 4.94 -6.15 0.34
CA SER A 226 5.25 -5.28 -0.79
C SER A 226 3.95 -4.72 -1.35
N TRP A 227 3.77 -3.41 -1.26
CA TRP A 227 2.60 -2.67 -1.75
C TRP A 227 2.99 -1.87 -3.01
N TYR A 228 2.29 -2.13 -4.11
CA TYR A 228 2.66 -1.65 -5.43
C TYR A 228 1.77 -0.50 -5.89
N GLN A 229 2.32 0.38 -6.72
CA GLN A 229 1.60 1.51 -7.32
C GLN A 229 0.90 2.38 -6.27
N VAL A 230 1.67 2.86 -5.31
CA VAL A 230 1.19 3.67 -4.18
C VAL A 230 1.63 5.11 -4.38
N PRO A 231 0.73 6.10 -4.23
CA PRO A 231 1.15 7.49 -4.26
C PRO A 231 2.27 7.76 -3.25
N ALA A 232 3.32 8.51 -3.62
CA ALA A 232 4.44 8.75 -2.70
C ALA A 232 4.01 9.47 -1.41
N ARG A 233 2.84 10.12 -1.43
CA ARG A 233 2.28 10.80 -0.27
C ARG A 233 2.01 9.95 0.96
N TYR A 234 1.95 8.63 0.78
CA TYR A 234 1.83 7.72 1.90
C TYR A 234 3.10 7.65 2.76
N ALA A 235 4.27 8.00 2.22
CA ALA A 235 5.57 7.87 2.89
C ALA A 235 6.34 9.19 3.07
N MET A 236 5.79 10.31 2.61
CA MET A 236 6.39 11.64 2.76
C MET A 236 5.43 12.56 3.54
N ASP A 237 5.99 13.60 4.15
CA ASP A 237 5.20 14.63 4.84
C ASP A 237 4.84 15.74 3.83
N PHE A 238 3.59 16.22 3.86
CA PHE A 238 3.10 17.26 2.92
C PHE A 238 2.53 18.43 3.68
N THR A 239 2.79 19.64 3.19
CA THR A 239 2.15 20.85 3.70
C THR A 239 1.21 21.42 2.66
N ILE A 240 -0.08 21.48 2.97
CA ILE A 240 -1.13 22.02 2.10
C ILE A 240 -1.88 23.11 2.87
N GLY A 241 -1.94 24.32 2.31
CA GLY A 241 -2.68 25.43 2.93
C GLY A 241 -2.21 25.83 4.33
N GLY A 242 -0.94 25.59 4.66
CA GLY A 242 -0.37 25.86 5.99
C GLY A 242 -0.50 24.72 7.01
N THR A 243 -1.18 23.62 6.66
CA THR A 243 -1.31 22.43 7.51
C THR A 243 -0.33 21.35 7.03
N THR A 244 0.53 20.87 7.93
CA THR A 244 1.43 19.74 7.66
C THR A 244 0.77 18.41 8.02
N TYR A 245 0.61 17.56 7.02
CA TYR A 245 0.15 16.18 7.14
C TYR A 245 1.37 15.26 7.18
N LYS A 246 1.44 14.45 8.24
CA LYS A 246 2.54 13.52 8.44
C LYS A 246 2.18 12.12 7.96
N SER A 247 3.13 11.44 7.35
CA SER A 247 2.96 10.05 6.95
C SER A 247 2.72 9.14 8.15
N TYR A 248 1.67 8.30 8.10
CA TYR A 248 1.45 7.25 9.10
C TYR A 248 2.60 6.23 9.13
N LEU A 249 3.18 5.93 7.96
CA LEU A 249 4.28 4.97 7.81
C LEU A 249 5.57 5.42 8.52
N ASN A 250 5.77 6.73 8.70
CA ASN A 250 6.94 7.25 9.42
C ASN A 250 6.64 7.54 10.88
N ARG A 251 5.42 7.99 11.21
CA ARG A 251 5.06 8.44 12.56
C ARG A 251 4.91 7.30 13.57
N PHE A 252 4.39 6.16 13.16
CA PHE A 252 4.02 5.08 14.07
C PHE A 252 4.93 3.85 13.95
N VAL A 253 6.19 4.07 13.55
CA VAL A 253 7.24 3.05 13.66
C VAL A 253 7.44 2.68 15.14
N GLY A 254 7.56 1.39 15.43
CA GLY A 254 7.69 0.88 16.80
C GLY A 254 6.37 0.65 17.53
N THR A 255 5.22 0.75 16.84
CA THR A 255 3.90 0.47 17.43
C THR A 255 3.41 -0.94 17.12
N VAL A 256 2.61 -1.50 18.03
CA VAL A 256 1.91 -2.77 17.80
C VAL A 256 0.53 -2.55 17.20
N ASN A 257 -0.02 -3.55 16.49
CA ASN A 257 -1.37 -3.44 15.95
C ASN A 257 -2.41 -3.39 17.08
N GLN A 258 -3.27 -2.38 17.07
CA GLN A 258 -4.31 -2.22 18.09
C GLN A 258 -5.51 -3.15 17.89
N ASN A 259 -5.87 -3.40 16.63
CA ASN A 259 -6.98 -4.25 16.22
C ASN A 259 -6.48 -5.50 15.51
N ASP A 260 -7.33 -6.51 15.44
CA ASP A 260 -7.09 -7.70 14.63
C ASP A 260 -7.10 -7.32 13.13
N ILE A 261 -6.04 -7.68 12.41
CA ILE A 261 -5.89 -7.38 10.98
C ILE A 261 -5.47 -8.63 10.21
N THR A 262 -6.07 -8.85 9.03
CA THR A 262 -5.71 -9.99 8.18
C THR A 262 -4.78 -9.55 7.05
N ILE A 263 -3.48 -9.82 7.18
CA ILE A 263 -2.45 -9.48 6.18
C ILE A 263 -1.94 -10.77 5.53
N GLY A 264 -1.88 -10.82 4.19
CA GLY A 264 -1.39 -12.00 3.45
C GLY A 264 -2.20 -13.28 3.72
N GLY A 265 -3.50 -13.14 4.03
CA GLY A 265 -4.38 -14.26 4.39
C GLY A 265 -4.21 -14.79 5.82
N ARG A 266 -3.30 -14.21 6.62
CA ARG A 266 -3.10 -14.55 8.04
C ARG A 266 -3.85 -13.56 8.92
N LEU A 267 -4.69 -14.08 9.82
CA LEU A 267 -5.26 -13.27 10.90
C LEU A 267 -4.17 -12.97 11.93
N CYS A 268 -3.85 -11.70 12.10
CA CYS A 268 -2.91 -11.21 13.10
C CYS A 268 -3.70 -10.53 14.22
N LYS A 269 -3.69 -11.15 15.41
CA LYS A 269 -4.40 -10.64 16.58
C LYS A 269 -3.81 -9.33 17.07
N ALA A 270 -4.58 -8.51 17.80
CA ALA A 270 -4.09 -7.32 18.47
C ALA A 270 -2.79 -7.59 19.27
N GLY A 271 -1.80 -6.74 19.13
CA GLY A 271 -0.48 -6.84 19.78
C GLY A 271 0.50 -7.80 19.09
N SER A 272 0.10 -8.57 18.07
CA SER A 272 0.95 -9.59 17.43
C SER A 272 1.92 -9.04 16.39
N LEU A 273 1.65 -7.86 15.80
CA LEU A 273 2.47 -7.23 14.79
C LEU A 273 3.16 -6.00 15.38
N LEU A 274 4.49 -5.95 15.35
CA LEU A 274 5.29 -4.77 15.67
C LEU A 274 5.79 -4.15 14.36
N PHE A 275 5.41 -2.91 14.08
CA PHE A 275 5.78 -2.25 12.84
C PHE A 275 7.21 -1.71 12.89
N LEU A 276 8.04 -2.12 11.93
CA LEU A 276 9.45 -1.70 11.82
C LEU A 276 9.66 -0.54 10.84
N GLY A 277 8.62 -0.16 10.10
CA GLY A 277 8.66 0.90 9.11
C GLY A 277 8.42 0.42 7.68
N ALA A 278 8.32 1.41 6.80
CA ALA A 278 8.21 1.21 5.37
C ALA A 278 9.48 1.71 4.66
N SER A 279 9.91 0.97 3.65
CA SER A 279 11.01 1.39 2.77
C SER A 279 10.56 1.35 1.32
N PRO A 280 10.93 2.34 0.48
CA PRO A 280 10.68 2.24 -0.95
C PRO A 280 11.40 1.00 -1.51
N ILE A 281 10.71 0.25 -2.37
CA ILE A 281 11.34 -0.82 -3.15
C ILE A 281 12.20 -0.12 -4.21
N PRO A 282 13.48 -0.47 -4.37
CA PRO A 282 14.35 0.15 -5.36
C PRO A 282 13.73 0.14 -6.77
N GLY A 283 13.75 1.30 -7.43
CA GLY A 283 13.10 1.54 -8.73
C GLY A 283 11.86 2.41 -8.57
N PRO A 284 11.92 3.73 -8.87
CA PRO A 284 10.71 4.55 -8.88
C PRO A 284 9.70 3.95 -9.86
N TYR A 285 8.44 3.81 -9.44
CA TYR A 285 7.39 3.47 -10.38
C TYR A 285 7.09 4.76 -11.17
N MET A 286 7.67 4.88 -12.37
CA MET A 286 7.26 5.93 -13.28
C MET A 286 5.87 5.58 -13.83
N PRO A 287 4.85 6.41 -13.60
CA PRO A 287 3.55 6.19 -14.23
C PRO A 287 3.72 6.17 -15.75
N ALA A 288 2.95 5.32 -16.40
CA ALA A 288 2.93 5.18 -17.86
C ALA A 288 2.76 6.53 -18.58
N SER A 289 1.93 7.41 -18.01
CA SER A 289 1.77 8.78 -18.45
C SER A 289 1.96 9.74 -17.27
N PRO A 290 2.92 10.66 -17.36
CA PRO A 290 3.10 11.73 -16.39
C PRO A 290 1.90 12.68 -16.48
N LYS A 291 1.09 12.76 -15.44
CA LYS A 291 0.06 13.81 -15.38
C LYS A 291 0.72 15.17 -15.13
N ILE A 292 0.28 16.20 -15.86
CA ILE A 292 0.66 17.59 -15.59
C ILE A 292 0.15 17.94 -14.20
N GLN A 293 1.05 18.29 -13.28
CA GLN A 293 0.66 19.10 -12.15
C GLN A 293 1.02 20.56 -12.44
N LYS A 294 0.03 21.44 -12.31
CA LYS A 294 0.29 22.85 -12.01
C LYS A 294 0.74 22.94 -10.55
N LEU A 295 2.00 22.59 -10.30
CA LEU A 295 2.65 23.01 -9.06
C LEU A 295 2.75 24.54 -9.07
N LEU A 296 2.32 25.14 -7.97
CA LEU A 296 2.25 26.57 -7.71
C LEU A 296 3.40 27.36 -8.37
N GLY A 297 3.04 28.21 -9.34
CA GLY A 297 3.92 29.26 -9.85
C GLY A 297 4.94 28.84 -10.92
N ALA A 298 4.66 29.28 -12.16
CA ALA A 298 5.61 29.61 -13.25
C ALA A 298 6.65 28.59 -13.76
N LEU A 299 6.85 27.41 -13.19
CA LEU A 299 7.74 26.36 -13.72
C LEU A 299 7.04 25.00 -13.79
N ALA A 300 5.97 24.93 -14.59
CA ALA A 300 5.19 23.71 -14.81
C ALA A 300 5.69 22.95 -16.06
N VAL A 301 6.91 22.41 -16.00
CA VAL A 301 7.49 21.65 -17.12
C VAL A 301 8.48 20.61 -16.59
N GLY A 302 7.99 19.42 -16.23
CA GLY A 302 8.84 18.30 -15.81
C GLY A 302 8.05 17.02 -15.58
N LEU A 303 8.66 15.87 -15.91
CA LEU A 303 8.21 14.56 -15.46
C LEU A 303 8.43 14.51 -13.94
N ASP A 304 7.38 14.66 -13.15
CA ASP A 304 7.54 14.46 -11.72
C ASP A 304 7.73 12.97 -11.42
N GLN A 305 8.99 12.60 -11.16
CA GLN A 305 9.38 11.26 -10.72
C GLN A 305 8.77 10.88 -9.35
N SER A 306 8.07 11.81 -8.69
CA SER A 306 7.55 11.67 -7.33
C SER A 306 6.13 11.13 -7.18
N LEU A 307 5.37 10.85 -8.26
CA LEU A 307 3.94 10.59 -8.08
C LEU A 307 3.61 9.19 -7.53
N MET A 308 4.44 8.18 -7.77
CA MET A 308 4.15 6.80 -7.38
C MET A 308 5.42 6.04 -6.95
N ALA A 309 5.28 5.23 -5.91
CA ALA A 309 6.31 4.38 -5.37
C ALA A 309 5.75 2.99 -5.07
N ASN A 310 6.64 2.01 -5.06
CA ASN A 310 6.37 0.72 -4.47
C ASN A 310 6.98 0.73 -3.07
N PHE A 311 6.25 0.27 -2.06
CA PHE A 311 6.73 0.23 -0.68
C PHE A 311 6.84 -1.20 -0.19
N LYS A 312 7.84 -1.47 0.63
CA LYS A 312 7.93 -2.68 1.44
C LYS A 312 7.70 -2.29 2.90
N LEU A 313 6.57 -2.70 3.44
CA LEU A 313 6.22 -2.55 4.85
C LEU A 313 6.71 -3.78 5.59
N ARG A 314 7.32 -3.58 6.77
CA ARG A 314 7.93 -4.64 7.56
C ARG A 314 7.34 -4.69 8.97
N TRP A 315 7.00 -5.89 9.41
CA TRP A 315 6.56 -6.16 10.77
C TRP A 315 7.31 -7.34 11.37
N ILE A 316 7.57 -7.30 12.66
CA ILE A 316 7.81 -8.53 13.43
C ILE A 316 6.46 -9.06 13.86
N HIS A 317 6.10 -10.24 13.38
CA HIS A 317 4.95 -11.00 13.84
C HIS A 317 5.36 -11.92 14.98
N THR A 318 4.55 -12.00 16.03
CA THR A 318 4.73 -12.93 17.13
C THR A 318 3.47 -13.73 17.42
N GLY A 319 3.62 -15.03 17.68
CA GLY A 319 2.52 -15.94 18.05
C GLY A 319 2.34 -16.11 19.56
N ARG A 320 2.83 -15.17 20.37
CA ARG A 320 2.78 -15.26 21.84
C ARG A 320 1.35 -15.09 22.34
N GLU A 321 0.92 -16.03 23.17
CA GLU A 321 -0.38 -16.00 23.84
C GLU A 321 -0.19 -16.26 25.34
N ALA A 322 -1.04 -15.65 26.14
CA ALA A 322 -1.09 -15.80 27.59
C ALA A 322 -2.54 -15.95 28.05
N THR A 323 -2.77 -16.82 29.03
CA THR A 323 -4.13 -17.17 29.48
C THR A 323 -4.60 -16.38 30.70
N ASP A 324 -3.69 -15.72 31.41
CA ASP A 324 -3.95 -14.96 32.64
C ASP A 324 -3.35 -13.55 32.50
N VAL A 325 -3.87 -12.80 31.53
CA VAL A 325 -3.49 -11.41 31.27
C VAL A 325 -4.54 -10.48 31.85
N PRO A 326 -4.14 -9.30 32.40
CA PRO A 326 -5.10 -8.30 32.82
C PRO A 326 -6.14 -8.02 31.73
N ASN A 327 -7.40 -7.83 32.12
CA ASN A 327 -8.47 -7.44 31.19
C ASN A 327 -8.81 -5.95 31.31
N SER A 328 -9.76 -5.47 30.51
CA SER A 328 -10.14 -4.03 30.47
C SER A 328 -10.76 -3.50 31.77
N SER A 329 -11.10 -4.34 32.74
CA SER A 329 -11.55 -3.90 34.07
C SER A 329 -10.38 -3.62 35.03
N ASN A 330 -9.17 -4.03 34.68
CA ASN A 330 -7.96 -3.79 35.45
C ASN A 330 -7.48 -2.34 35.29
N ALA A 331 -7.05 -1.71 36.39
CA ALA A 331 -6.50 -0.35 36.38
C ALA A 331 -5.33 -0.19 35.38
N LEU A 332 -4.55 -1.26 35.19
CA LEU A 332 -3.43 -1.35 34.23
C LEU A 332 -3.85 -1.28 32.76
N LEU A 333 -5.13 -1.42 32.42
CA LEU A 333 -5.64 -1.42 31.04
C LEU A 333 -6.86 -0.51 30.89
N THR A 334 -6.96 0.50 31.76
CA THR A 334 -7.94 1.58 31.61
C THR A 334 -7.72 2.33 30.28
N ASN A 335 -6.46 2.48 29.88
CA ASN A 335 -6.09 2.95 28.56
C ASN A 335 -6.10 1.79 27.55
N LYS A 336 -7.06 1.80 26.63
CA LYS A 336 -7.22 0.80 25.57
C LYS A 336 -6.17 0.88 24.45
N ASN A 337 -5.24 1.83 24.52
CA ASN A 337 -4.01 1.82 23.72
C ASN A 337 -2.98 0.80 24.26
N TRP A 338 -3.14 0.34 25.49
CA TRP A 338 -2.25 -0.64 26.09
C TRP A 338 -2.77 -2.04 25.78
N ILE A 339 -2.04 -2.77 24.95
CA ILE A 339 -2.43 -4.11 24.51
C ILE A 339 -1.65 -5.14 25.32
N ALA A 340 -2.35 -5.88 26.18
CA ALA A 340 -1.79 -6.97 26.99
C ALA A 340 -1.66 -8.29 26.22
N ALA A 341 -1.07 -8.24 25.03
CA ALA A 341 -0.90 -9.39 24.15
C ALA A 341 0.36 -9.26 23.26
N GLY A 342 0.73 -10.36 22.60
CA GLY A 342 1.80 -10.42 21.61
C GLY A 342 3.14 -9.88 22.10
N HIS A 343 3.62 -8.78 21.52
CA HIS A 343 4.95 -8.21 21.81
C HIS A 343 5.11 -7.66 23.23
N ASN A 344 4.01 -7.33 23.91
CA ASN A 344 4.02 -6.94 25.31
C ASN A 344 4.00 -8.14 26.28
N LEU A 345 4.10 -9.37 25.75
CA LEU A 345 4.26 -10.59 26.56
C LEU A 345 5.72 -11.04 26.57
N GLN A 346 6.22 -11.36 27.76
CA GLN A 346 7.55 -11.94 27.95
C GLN A 346 7.46 -13.34 28.56
N PRO A 347 8.42 -14.22 28.25
CA PRO A 347 8.45 -15.55 28.83
C PRO A 347 8.81 -15.45 30.32
N ASN A 348 8.02 -16.09 31.15
CA ASN A 348 8.42 -16.41 32.51
C ASN A 348 8.99 -17.83 32.54
N TYR A 349 10.26 -17.95 32.88
CA TYR A 349 11.00 -19.20 32.93
C TYR A 349 10.51 -20.15 34.02
N ALA A 350 10.04 -19.63 35.16
CA ALA A 350 9.55 -20.47 36.26
C ALA A 350 8.26 -21.18 35.88
N THR A 351 7.35 -20.49 35.19
CA THR A 351 6.04 -21.06 34.79
C THR A 351 6.07 -21.65 33.38
N ARG A 352 7.12 -21.41 32.59
CA ARG A 352 7.24 -21.77 31.16
C ARG A 352 6.07 -21.24 30.32
N LYS A 353 5.54 -20.07 30.70
CA LYS A 353 4.41 -19.42 30.04
C LYS A 353 4.78 -17.98 29.71
N PHE A 354 4.11 -17.41 28.72
CA PHE A 354 4.15 -15.98 28.50
C PHE A 354 3.26 -15.26 29.53
N ALA A 355 3.71 -14.11 30.01
CA ALA A 355 2.96 -13.25 30.90
C ALA A 355 3.13 -11.79 30.46
N TYR A 356 2.12 -10.97 30.73
CA TYR A 356 2.15 -9.56 30.40
C TYR A 356 3.20 -8.85 31.25
N VAL A 357 3.98 -7.98 30.64
CA VAL A 357 4.97 -7.16 31.34
C VAL A 357 4.67 -5.69 31.13
N VAL A 358 4.96 -4.91 32.17
CA VAL A 358 4.85 -3.45 32.15
C VAL A 358 6.14 -2.84 32.67
N GLY A 359 6.40 -1.59 32.29
CA GLY A 359 7.47 -0.78 32.84
C GLY A 359 7.28 -0.45 34.33
N GLN A 360 8.24 0.28 34.89
CA GLN A 360 8.18 0.77 36.26
C GLN A 360 7.22 1.95 36.39
N GLY A 361 6.48 1.99 37.49
CA GLY A 361 5.55 3.06 37.87
C GLY A 361 5.14 2.89 39.34
N PRO A 362 4.90 3.99 40.08
CA PRO A 362 4.58 3.92 41.51
C PRO A 362 3.21 3.28 41.78
N THR A 363 2.26 3.43 40.85
CA THR A 363 0.96 2.74 40.87
C THR A 363 0.72 2.00 39.56
N ASP A 364 -0.26 1.08 39.56
CA ASP A 364 -0.66 0.38 38.34
C ASP A 364 -1.24 1.32 37.26
N ALA A 365 -1.81 2.45 37.63
CA ALA A 365 -2.26 3.46 36.67
C ALA A 365 -1.09 4.17 35.96
N ASP A 366 0.09 4.19 36.57
CA ASP A 366 1.29 4.85 36.05
C ASP A 366 2.20 3.91 35.25
N LYS A 367 1.86 2.62 35.18
CA LYS A 367 2.65 1.61 34.47
C LYS A 367 2.19 1.50 33.02
N ALA A 368 3.14 1.67 32.10
CA ALA A 368 2.89 1.55 30.66
C ALA A 368 3.49 0.25 30.09
N PRO A 369 2.91 -0.31 29.01
CA PRO A 369 3.54 -1.38 28.24
C PRO A 369 4.82 -0.89 27.54
N CYS A 370 5.65 -1.84 27.10
CA CYS A 370 6.85 -1.54 26.32
C CYS A 370 6.52 -0.96 24.94
N TYR A 371 5.47 -1.48 24.30
CA TYR A 371 5.02 -1.04 23.00
C TYR A 371 3.61 -0.47 23.08
N GLU A 372 3.47 0.79 22.67
CA GLU A 372 2.19 1.42 22.40
C GLU A 372 1.54 0.81 21.14
N SER A 373 0.23 0.97 21.01
CA SER A 373 -0.51 0.46 19.86
C SER A 373 -0.89 1.53 18.84
N PHE A 374 -1.17 1.10 17.62
CA PHE A 374 -1.73 1.92 16.55
C PHE A 374 -2.61 1.03 15.65
N PRO A 375 -3.72 1.54 15.07
CA PRO A 375 -4.50 0.81 14.07
C PRO A 375 -3.68 0.65 12.78
N HIS A 376 -3.12 -0.53 12.55
CA HIS A 376 -2.26 -0.80 11.39
C HIS A 376 -3.04 -0.73 10.06
N GLU A 377 -4.37 -0.74 10.09
CA GLU A 377 -5.23 -0.46 8.93
C GLU A 377 -4.96 0.94 8.35
N LEU A 378 -4.64 1.91 9.20
CA LEU A 378 -4.34 3.27 8.77
C LEU A 378 -3.03 3.39 7.98
N PHE A 379 -2.11 2.43 8.07
CA PHE A 379 -0.92 2.41 7.22
C PHE A 379 -1.24 2.30 5.73
N PHE A 380 -2.43 1.78 5.40
CA PHE A 380 -2.91 1.65 4.03
C PHE A 380 -3.96 2.71 3.66
N THR A 381 -4.15 3.73 4.51
CA THR A 381 -5.09 4.84 4.30
C THR A 381 -4.34 6.11 3.93
N ASP A 382 -4.88 6.89 3.00
CA ASP A 382 -4.29 8.15 2.57
C ASP A 382 -4.12 9.12 3.78
N PRO A 383 -2.90 9.58 4.10
CA PRO A 383 -2.70 10.48 5.24
C PRO A 383 -3.32 11.87 5.05
N LEU A 384 -3.74 12.21 3.83
CA LEU A 384 -4.48 13.44 3.54
C LEU A 384 -6.00 13.29 3.67
N LEU A 385 -6.50 12.08 3.92
CA LEU A 385 -7.91 11.87 4.19
C LEU A 385 -8.28 12.54 5.52
N GLN A 386 -9.28 13.41 5.50
CA GLN A 386 -9.87 13.92 6.72
C GLN A 386 -10.64 12.79 7.41
N GLN A 387 -10.10 12.32 8.53
CA GLN A 387 -10.75 11.31 9.35
C GLN A 387 -11.95 11.92 10.09
N PRO A 388 -12.98 11.14 10.44
CA PRO A 388 -14.21 11.67 11.06
C PRO A 388 -13.96 12.47 12.34
N ALA A 389 -12.91 12.13 13.08
CA ALA A 389 -12.50 12.80 14.31
C ALA A 389 -11.46 13.91 14.11
N GLY A 390 -11.22 14.32 12.86
CA GLY A 390 -10.19 15.31 12.49
C GLY A 390 -8.82 14.67 12.20
N PRO A 391 -7.78 15.49 11.96
CA PRO A 391 -6.43 15.00 11.68
C PRO A 391 -5.90 14.10 12.80
N ILE A 392 -5.32 12.96 12.42
CA ILE A 392 -4.73 11.96 13.32
C ILE A 392 -3.27 12.29 13.59
#